data_AF-A0ABD2WB32-F1
#
_entry.id   AF-A0ABD2WB32-F1
#
_cell.length_a   1.000
_cell.length_b   1.000
_cell.length_c   1.000
_cell.angle_alpha   90.00
_cell.angle_beta   90.00
_cell.angle_gamma   90.00
#
_symmetry.space_group_name_H-M   'P 1'
#
loop_
_entity.id
_entity.type
_entity.pdbx_description
1 polymer ?
#
loop_
_entity_poly.entity_id
_entity_poly.type
_entity_poly.pdbx_seq_one_letter_code
_entity_poly.pdbx_strand_id
1 'polypeptide(L)'
;MEVASGALSVVESLNKRGYELEQSDALTIMKFFAKYELFEKSAELHKFLHDKDFAKELKEVMVSQSLSLYDLIQLQPREAAKRLTYLDYLQLENSCKLWRLPQDLIRACALHLCEKLSRGFFLRWAVEPLMELIHYRLPILCCDMIIEQLTNNDLCNVCLAASTDESS
;
A
#
# COMPACT_ATOMS: atom_id res chain seq x y z
N MET A 1 -4.61 -1.44 -10.51
CA MET A 1 -3.38 -1.45 -9.67
C MET A 1 -2.20 -0.87 -10.43
N GLU A 2 -2.26 -0.90 -11.77
CA GLU A 2 -1.29 -0.38 -12.72
C GLU A 2 -0.70 0.99 -12.35
N VAL A 3 -1.56 1.93 -11.95
CA VAL A 3 -1.15 3.28 -11.58
C VAL A 3 -0.27 3.29 -10.32
N ALA A 4 -0.61 2.48 -9.31
CA ALA A 4 0.16 2.36 -8.08
C ALA A 4 1.49 1.61 -8.31
N SER A 5 1.43 0.47 -8.99
CA SER A 5 2.62 -0.35 -9.29
C SER A 5 3.58 0.39 -10.22
N GLY A 6 3.07 1.08 -11.23
CA GLY A 6 3.85 1.93 -12.13
C GLY A 6 4.55 3.07 -11.40
N ALA A 7 3.83 3.81 -10.54
CA ALA A 7 4.42 4.90 -9.75
C ALA A 7 5.57 4.40 -8.87
N LEU A 8 5.37 3.31 -8.14
CA LEU A 8 6.40 2.74 -7.26
C LEU A 8 7.56 2.10 -8.05
N SER A 9 7.30 1.55 -9.24
CA SER A 9 8.35 1.05 -10.15
C SER A 9 9.28 2.18 -10.62
N VAL A 10 8.71 3.36 -10.89
CA VAL A 10 9.49 4.55 -11.26
C VAL A 10 10.37 4.98 -10.08
N VAL A 11 9.81 5.05 -8.87
CA VAL A 11 10.56 5.38 -7.65
C VAL A 11 11.73 4.42 -7.43
N GLU A 12 11.50 3.12 -7.55
CA GLU A 12 12.56 2.12 -7.40
C GLU A 12 13.63 2.26 -8.48
N SER A 13 13.22 2.54 -9.72
CA SER A 13 14.14 2.75 -10.84
C SER A 13 15.02 3.99 -10.65
N LEU A 14 14.47 5.07 -10.09
CA LEU A 14 15.21 6.28 -9.74
C LEU A 14 16.23 6.00 -8.63
N ASN A 15 15.79 5.35 -7.53
CA ASN A 15 16.68 4.94 -6.43
C ASN A 15 17.84 4.07 -6.92
N LYS A 16 17.58 3.09 -7.79
CA LYS A 16 18.62 2.22 -8.37
C LYS A 16 19.65 2.98 -9.21
N ARG A 17 19.30 4.15 -9.72
CA ARG A 17 20.19 5.03 -10.50
C ARG A 17 20.89 6.09 -9.63
N GLY A 18 20.74 6.01 -8.31
CA GLY A 18 21.38 6.93 -7.36
C GLY A 18 20.61 8.21 -7.11
N TYR A 19 19.34 8.29 -7.51
CA TYR A 19 18.47 9.37 -7.06
C TYR A 19 18.10 9.14 -5.59
N GLU A 20 18.35 10.12 -4.73
CA GLU A 20 17.96 10.09 -3.33
C GLU A 20 16.61 10.81 -3.21
N LEU A 21 15.56 10.07 -2.86
CA LEU A 21 14.26 10.69 -2.59
C LEU A 21 14.36 11.56 -1.34
N GLU A 22 13.72 12.72 -1.39
CA GLU A 22 13.50 13.58 -0.23
C GLU A 22 12.05 13.48 0.27
N GLN A 23 11.77 14.05 1.45
CA GLN A 23 10.43 14.08 2.05
C GLN A 23 9.38 14.71 1.11
N SER A 24 9.78 15.72 0.34
CA SER A 24 8.93 16.42 -0.64
C SER A 24 8.54 15.52 -1.82
N ASP A 25 9.47 14.71 -2.33
CA ASP A 25 9.22 13.70 -3.36
C ASP A 25 8.27 12.62 -2.84
N ALA A 26 8.53 12.14 -1.63
CA ALA A 26 7.71 11.14 -0.99
C ALA A 26 6.27 11.63 -0.82
N LEU A 27 6.11 12.86 -0.31
CA LEU A 27 4.80 13.48 -0.17
C LEU A 27 4.10 13.68 -1.52
N THR A 28 4.84 13.98 -2.59
CA THR A 28 4.29 14.06 -3.95
C THR A 28 3.69 12.72 -4.40
N ILE A 29 4.38 11.62 -4.13
CA ILE A 29 3.89 10.27 -4.42
C ILE A 29 2.69 9.93 -3.53
N MET A 30 2.70 10.26 -2.24
CA MET A 30 1.57 10.01 -1.35
C MET A 30 0.32 10.81 -1.75
N LYS A 31 0.48 12.09 -2.14
CA LYS A 31 -0.59 12.93 -2.71
C LYS A 31 -1.14 12.35 -4.00
N PHE A 32 -0.30 11.73 -4.83
CA PHE A 32 -0.75 11.01 -6.02
C PHE A 32 -1.65 9.83 -5.66
N PHE A 33 -1.29 9.02 -4.66
CA PHE A 33 -2.18 7.94 -4.18
C PHE A 33 -3.52 8.47 -3.67
N ALA A 34 -3.51 9.56 -2.90
CA ALA A 34 -4.73 10.20 -2.41
C ALA A 34 -5.60 10.72 -3.57
N LYS A 35 -5.00 11.40 -4.55
CA LYS A 35 -5.69 11.96 -5.72
C LYS A 35 -6.41 10.89 -6.56
N TYR A 36 -5.82 9.71 -6.67
CA TYR A 36 -6.39 8.59 -7.44
C TYR A 36 -7.21 7.63 -6.55
N GLU A 37 -7.50 8.00 -5.30
CA GLU A 37 -8.25 7.20 -4.32
C GLU A 37 -7.72 5.76 -4.19
N LEU A 38 -6.40 5.59 -4.19
CA LEU A 38 -5.74 4.27 -4.21
C LEU A 38 -5.62 3.61 -2.83
N PHE A 39 -6.35 4.13 -1.84
CA PHE A 39 -6.37 3.59 -0.48
C PHE A 39 -7.46 2.54 -0.31
N GLU A 40 -7.18 1.57 0.55
CA GLU A 40 -8.15 0.52 0.86
C GLU A 40 -9.42 1.07 1.55
N LYS A 41 -10.58 0.55 1.12
CA LYS A 41 -11.86 0.70 1.82
C LYS A 41 -12.23 -0.64 2.49
N SER A 42 -11.73 -0.86 3.69
CA SER A 42 -11.71 -2.17 4.38
C SER A 42 -13.08 -2.84 4.54
N ALA A 43 -14.16 -2.05 4.62
CA ALA A 43 -15.53 -2.55 4.74
C ALA A 43 -15.99 -3.35 3.51
N GLU A 44 -15.50 -3.03 2.32
CA GLU A 44 -15.94 -3.65 1.07
C GLU A 44 -15.38 -5.06 0.93
N LEU A 45 -14.07 -5.23 1.14
CA LEU A 45 -13.42 -6.54 0.96
C LEU A 45 -13.85 -7.56 2.01
N HIS A 46 -14.05 -7.13 3.26
CA HIS A 46 -14.43 -8.03 4.34
C HIS A 46 -15.80 -8.67 4.08
N LYS A 47 -16.73 -7.93 3.46
CA LYS A 47 -18.05 -8.45 3.05
C LYS A 47 -17.92 -9.63 2.09
N PHE A 48 -17.00 -9.55 1.12
CA PHE A 48 -16.80 -10.60 0.12
C PHE A 48 -16.09 -11.84 0.69
N LEU A 49 -15.19 -11.68 1.66
CA LEU A 49 -14.47 -12.80 2.27
C LEU A 49 -15.37 -13.74 3.10
N HIS A 50 -16.49 -13.24 3.61
CA HIS A 50 -17.49 -14.06 4.32
C HIS A 50 -18.38 -14.89 3.39
N ASP A 51 -18.37 -14.58 2.09
CA ASP A 51 -19.05 -15.37 1.08
C ASP A 51 -18.16 -16.54 0.64
N LYS A 52 -18.70 -17.76 0.75
CA LYS A 52 -17.95 -18.99 0.45
C LYS A 52 -17.63 -19.13 -1.04
N ASP A 53 -18.50 -18.62 -1.92
CA ASP A 53 -18.31 -18.74 -3.36
C ASP A 53 -17.19 -17.80 -3.79
N PHE A 54 -17.18 -16.55 -3.30
CA PHE A 54 -16.09 -15.60 -3.58
C PHE A 54 -14.75 -16.04 -2.96
N ALA A 55 -14.77 -16.56 -1.73
CA ALA A 55 -13.55 -17.09 -1.11
C ALA A 55 -12.94 -18.24 -1.92
N LYS A 56 -13.76 -19.05 -2.61
CA LYS A 56 -13.28 -20.11 -3.50
C LYS A 56 -12.63 -19.54 -4.77
N GLU A 57 -13.26 -18.57 -5.43
CA GLU A 57 -12.72 -17.92 -6.62
C GLU A 57 -11.34 -17.28 -6.34
N LEU A 58 -11.19 -16.60 -5.20
CA LEU A 58 -9.93 -15.98 -4.80
C LEU A 58 -8.80 -17.00 -4.56
N LYS A 59 -9.12 -18.23 -4.15
CA LYS A 59 -8.14 -19.30 -3.96
C LYS A 59 -7.63 -19.89 -5.27
N GLU A 60 -8.42 -19.77 -6.35
CA GLU A 60 -8.04 -20.26 -7.67
C GLU A 60 -7.11 -19.26 -8.41
N VAL A 61 -7.14 -17.99 -8.02
CA VAL A 61 -6.26 -16.95 -8.58
C VAL A 61 -4.87 -17.03 -7.94
N MET A 62 -3.95 -17.73 -8.60
CA MET A 62 -2.54 -17.81 -8.17
C MET A 62 -1.76 -16.54 -8.53
N VAL A 63 -1.17 -15.90 -7.51
CA VAL A 63 -0.28 -14.74 -7.62
C VAL A 63 1.17 -15.20 -7.83
N SER A 64 1.58 -16.25 -7.14
CA SER A 64 2.88 -16.91 -7.33
C SER A 64 2.69 -18.44 -7.28
N GLN A 65 3.78 -19.21 -7.32
CA GLN A 65 3.71 -20.67 -7.27
C GLN A 65 3.07 -21.22 -5.98
N SER A 66 3.13 -20.47 -4.87
CA SER A 66 2.66 -20.92 -3.55
C SER A 66 1.70 -19.96 -2.86
N LEU A 67 1.26 -18.89 -3.53
CA LEU A 67 0.42 -17.85 -2.94
C LEU A 67 -0.78 -17.57 -3.83
N SER A 68 -1.98 -17.82 -3.32
CA SER A 68 -3.23 -17.40 -3.96
C SER A 68 -3.56 -15.94 -3.62
N LEU A 69 -4.49 -15.34 -4.35
CA LEU A 69 -5.01 -14.01 -4.05
C LEU A 69 -5.71 -13.98 -2.69
N TYR A 70 -6.41 -15.06 -2.33
CA TYR A 70 -6.99 -15.25 -1.00
C TYR A 70 -5.92 -15.17 0.10
N ASP A 71 -4.80 -15.89 -0.08
CA ASP A 71 -3.71 -15.88 0.90
C ASP A 71 -3.07 -14.49 1.00
N LEU A 72 -2.85 -13.84 -0.15
CA LEU A 72 -2.29 -12.50 -0.20
C LEU A 72 -3.16 -11.47 0.54
N ILE A 73 -4.48 -11.52 0.35
CA ILE A 73 -5.43 -10.65 1.05
C ILE A 73 -5.29 -10.81 2.58
N GLN A 74 -5.13 -12.04 3.06
CA GLN A 74 -5.02 -12.33 4.49
C GLN A 74 -3.64 -12.00 5.08
N LEU A 75 -2.58 -11.92 4.26
CA LEU A 75 -1.24 -11.60 4.74
C LEU A 75 -1.17 -10.22 5.36
N GLN A 76 -0.43 -10.06 6.45
CA GLN A 76 -0.13 -8.73 6.95
C GLN A 76 0.69 -7.95 5.91
N PRO A 77 0.48 -6.63 5.73
CA PRO A 77 1.21 -5.84 4.73
C PRO A 77 2.74 -6.00 4.82
N ARG A 78 3.29 -6.09 6.04
CA ARG A 78 4.72 -6.31 6.29
C ARG A 78 5.21 -7.69 5.81
N GLU A 79 4.36 -8.70 5.86
CA GLU A 79 4.68 -10.04 5.37
C GLU A 79 4.57 -10.12 3.85
N ALA A 80 3.55 -9.47 3.27
CA ALA A 80 3.37 -9.36 1.83
C ALA A 80 4.60 -8.69 1.18
N ALA A 81 5.09 -7.59 1.75
CA ALA A 81 6.27 -6.88 1.25
C ALA A 81 7.58 -7.72 1.29
N LYS A 82 7.66 -8.76 2.13
CA LYS A 82 8.80 -9.70 2.14
C LYS A 82 8.69 -10.79 1.08
N ARG A 83 7.47 -11.11 0.65
CA ARG A 83 7.18 -12.24 -0.24
C ARG A 83 6.97 -11.82 -1.68
N LEU A 84 6.57 -10.57 -1.89
CA LEU A 84 6.19 -10.05 -3.20
C LEU A 84 6.93 -8.76 -3.49
N THR A 85 7.34 -8.63 -4.72
CA THR A 85 7.88 -7.43 -5.35
C THR A 85 6.79 -6.76 -6.17
N TYR A 86 6.99 -5.50 -6.57
CA TYR A 86 6.06 -4.80 -7.47
C TYR A 86 5.82 -5.56 -8.79
N LEU A 87 6.81 -6.32 -9.27
CA LEU A 87 6.70 -7.12 -10.49
C LEU A 87 5.65 -8.22 -10.35
N ASP A 88 5.53 -8.84 -9.17
CA ASP A 88 4.54 -9.88 -8.91
C ASP A 88 3.12 -9.32 -9.02
N TYR A 89 2.89 -8.11 -8.51
CA TYR A 89 1.60 -7.40 -8.65
C TYR A 89 1.30 -7.04 -10.11
N LEU A 90 2.31 -6.61 -10.86
CA LEU A 90 2.17 -6.25 -12.28
C LEU A 90 1.90 -7.48 -13.15
N GLN A 91 2.54 -8.62 -12.84
CA GLN A 91 2.26 -9.90 -13.49
C GLN A 91 0.85 -10.41 -13.19
N LEU A 92 0.38 -10.26 -11.95
CA LEU A 92 -0.97 -10.65 -11.56
C LEU A 92 -2.03 -9.90 -12.38
N GLU A 93 -1.87 -8.58 -12.55
CA GLU A 93 -2.77 -7.74 -13.36
C GLU A 93 -2.76 -8.15 -14.85
N ASN A 94 -1.58 -8.46 -15.39
CA ASN A 94 -1.41 -8.90 -16.78
C ASN A 94 -1.89 -10.34 -17.06
N SER A 95 -2.04 -11.17 -16.03
CA SER A 95 -2.42 -12.59 -16.19
C SER A 95 -3.87 -12.82 -16.63
N CYS A 96 -4.67 -11.75 -16.71
CA CYS A 96 -6.11 -11.76 -16.96
C CYS A 96 -6.97 -12.60 -16.02
N LYS A 97 -6.38 -13.25 -15.00
CA LYS A 97 -7.11 -14.08 -14.03
C LYS A 97 -8.02 -13.25 -13.14
N LEU A 98 -7.57 -12.05 -12.77
CA LEU A 98 -8.36 -11.06 -12.01
C LEU A 98 -9.62 -10.63 -12.76
N TRP A 99 -9.57 -10.50 -14.09
CA TRP A 99 -10.73 -10.06 -14.90
C TRP A 99 -11.87 -11.07 -14.96
N ARG A 100 -11.69 -12.28 -14.39
CA ARG A 100 -12.75 -13.29 -14.27
C ARG A 100 -13.64 -13.08 -13.05
N LEU A 101 -13.22 -12.25 -12.11
CA LEU A 101 -13.96 -11.97 -10.88
C LEU A 101 -15.07 -10.94 -11.13
N PRO A 102 -16.10 -10.87 -10.27
CA PRO A 102 -17.08 -9.79 -10.31
C PRO A 102 -16.42 -8.41 -10.20
N GLN A 103 -16.96 -7.42 -10.92
CA GLN A 103 -16.34 -6.09 -11.02
C GLN A 103 -16.13 -5.40 -9.67
N ASP A 104 -17.10 -5.52 -8.75
CA ASP A 104 -16.97 -4.96 -7.39
C ASP A 104 -15.85 -5.63 -6.59
N LEU A 105 -15.69 -6.96 -6.76
CA LEU A 105 -14.62 -7.72 -6.14
C LEU A 105 -13.25 -7.34 -6.72
N ILE A 106 -13.17 -7.14 -8.04
CA ILE A 106 -11.95 -6.65 -8.70
C ILE A 106 -11.56 -5.30 -8.11
N ARG A 107 -12.51 -4.37 -7.96
CA ARG A 107 -12.25 -3.05 -7.41
C ARG A 107 -11.76 -3.12 -5.97
N ALA A 108 -12.45 -3.87 -5.11
CA ALA A 108 -12.07 -4.03 -3.71
C ALA A 108 -10.70 -4.70 -3.56
N CYS A 109 -10.43 -5.76 -4.34
CA CYS A 109 -9.12 -6.41 -4.37
C CYS A 109 -8.04 -5.45 -4.86
N ALA A 110 -8.29 -4.67 -5.91
CA ALA A 110 -7.33 -3.73 -6.45
C ALA A 110 -6.90 -2.68 -5.42
N LEU A 111 -7.84 -2.10 -4.67
CA LEU A 111 -7.53 -1.13 -3.61
C LEU A 111 -6.73 -1.76 -2.46
N HIS A 112 -7.14 -2.95 -2.02
CA HIS A 112 -6.44 -3.67 -0.96
C HIS A 112 -5.02 -4.08 -1.34
N LEU A 113 -4.82 -4.48 -2.59
CA LEU A 113 -3.49 -4.81 -3.12
C LEU A 113 -2.63 -3.54 -3.29
N CYS A 114 -3.20 -2.41 -3.73
CA CYS A 114 -2.52 -1.13 -3.73
C CYS A 114 -2.04 -0.75 -2.33
N GLU A 115 -2.91 -0.89 -1.31
CA GLU A 115 -2.57 -0.61 0.10
C GLU A 115 -1.38 -1.45 0.58
N LYS A 116 -1.39 -2.76 0.33
CA LYS A 116 -0.27 -3.64 0.71
C LYS A 116 1.01 -3.30 -0.03
N LEU A 117 0.91 -3.06 -1.34
CA LEU A 117 2.06 -2.77 -2.20
C LEU A 117 2.76 -1.49 -1.76
N SER A 118 2.00 -0.44 -1.46
CA SER A 118 2.56 0.85 -1.06
C SER A 118 2.91 0.94 0.42
N ARG A 119 2.46 -0.01 1.26
CA ARG A 119 2.63 0.05 2.71
C ARG A 119 4.05 0.35 3.16
N GLY A 120 5.03 -0.39 2.63
CA GLY A 120 6.43 -0.23 3.03
C GLY A 120 6.98 1.16 2.72
N PHE A 121 6.52 1.75 1.62
CA PHE A 121 6.85 3.13 1.25
C PHE A 121 6.23 4.12 2.24
N PHE A 122 4.92 4.00 2.50
CA PHE A 122 4.21 4.91 3.40
C PHE A 122 4.74 4.86 4.83
N LEU A 123 5.03 3.67 5.37
CA LEU A 123 5.61 3.53 6.71
C LEU A 123 6.97 4.24 6.81
N ARG A 124 7.86 4.00 5.84
CA ARG A 124 9.21 4.60 5.83
C ARG A 124 9.15 6.13 5.88
N TRP A 125 8.22 6.72 5.16
CA TRP A 125 8.15 8.17 4.96
C TRP A 125 7.29 8.91 6.00
N ALA A 126 6.61 8.19 6.90
CA ALA A 126 5.75 8.78 7.91
C ALA A 126 6.37 8.84 9.33
N VAL A 127 7.46 8.11 9.59
CA VAL A 127 8.10 8.10 10.93
C VAL A 127 8.58 9.50 11.32
N GLU A 128 9.41 10.11 10.48
CA GLU A 128 10.01 11.42 10.75
C GLU A 128 8.97 12.55 10.85
N PRO A 129 8.00 12.66 9.91
CA PRO A 129 6.88 13.58 10.07
C PRO A 129 6.08 13.42 11.37
N LEU A 130 5.86 12.17 11.81
CA LEU A 130 5.19 11.94 13.10
C LEU A 130 6.05 12.47 14.25
N MET A 131 7.36 12.18 14.22
CA MET A 131 8.30 12.63 15.25
C MET A 131 8.33 14.16 15.35
N GLU A 132 8.32 14.86 14.22
CA GLU A 132 8.26 16.33 14.16
C GLU A 132 6.96 16.88 14.77
N LEU A 133 5.80 16.33 14.37
CA LEU A 133 4.49 16.73 14.87
C LEU A 133 4.33 16.57 16.38
N ILE A 134 4.93 15.52 16.95
CA ILE A 134 4.92 15.30 18.41
C ILE A 134 6.10 15.96 19.12
N HIS A 135 6.91 16.75 18.40
CA HIS A 135 8.12 17.40 18.90
C HIS A 135 9.09 16.44 19.61
N TYR A 136 9.32 15.28 19.00
CA TYR A 136 10.26 14.25 19.47
C TYR A 136 10.01 13.76 20.90
N ARG A 137 8.77 13.86 21.39
CA ARG A 137 8.40 13.50 22.77
C ARG A 137 8.41 11.99 23.04
N LEU A 138 8.42 11.17 21.99
CA LEU A 138 8.44 9.72 22.09
C LEU A 138 9.72 9.15 21.47
N PRO A 139 10.26 8.04 22.00
CA PRO A 139 11.32 7.28 21.34
C PRO A 139 10.87 6.77 19.97
N ILE A 140 11.82 6.63 19.03
CA ILE A 140 11.56 6.16 17.66
C ILE A 140 10.78 4.83 17.62
N LEU A 141 11.10 3.89 18.52
CA LEU A 141 10.39 2.61 18.60
C LEU A 141 8.89 2.78 18.88
N CYS A 142 8.52 3.77 19.69
CA CYS A 142 7.11 4.07 19.96
C CYS A 142 6.44 4.69 18.73
N CYS A 143 7.15 5.55 18.00
CA CYS A 143 6.66 6.10 16.74
C CYS A 143 6.42 5.00 15.71
N ASP A 144 7.37 4.07 15.54
CA ASP A 144 7.23 2.89 14.67
C ASP A 144 5.97 2.09 15.02
N MET A 145 5.75 1.81 16.31
CA MET A 145 4.57 1.08 16.77
C MET A 145 3.26 1.84 16.47
N ILE A 146 3.25 3.17 16.59
CA ILE A 146 2.08 4.00 16.28
C ILE A 146 1.78 3.93 14.78
N ILE A 147 2.77 4.23 13.93
CA ILE A 147 2.55 4.26 12.48
C ILE A 147 2.19 2.89 11.90
N GLU A 148 2.67 1.80 12.52
CA GLU A 148 2.31 0.44 12.12
C GLU A 148 0.80 0.16 12.23
N GLN A 149 0.08 0.88 13.11
CA GLN A 149 -1.37 0.74 13.31
C GLN A 149 -2.22 1.62 12.38
N LEU A 150 -1.63 2.63 11.74
CA LEU A 150 -2.34 3.61 10.92
C LEU A 150 -2.56 3.09 9.50
N THR A 151 -3.64 3.47 8.79
CA THR A 151 -3.80 3.15 7.36
C THR A 151 -2.86 4.00 6.49
N ASN A 152 -2.63 3.64 5.21
CA ASN A 152 -1.82 4.50 4.34
C ASN A 152 -2.43 5.89 4.14
N ASN A 153 -3.76 5.99 4.18
CA ASN A 153 -4.45 7.28 4.18
C ASN A 153 -4.09 8.10 5.43
N ASP A 154 -4.10 7.49 6.61
CA ASP A 154 -3.69 8.15 7.85
C ASP A 154 -2.21 8.57 7.80
N LEU A 155 -1.33 7.71 7.29
CA LEU A 155 0.10 8.01 7.11
C LEU A 155 0.31 9.18 6.14
N CYS A 156 -0.47 9.27 5.06
CA CYS A 156 -0.47 10.42 4.17
C CYS A 156 -0.87 11.69 4.90
N ASN A 157 -1.89 11.64 5.75
CA ASN A 157 -2.37 12.79 6.51
C ASN A 157 -1.35 13.25 7.55
N VAL A 158 -0.62 12.32 8.20
CA VAL A 158 0.51 12.65 9.07
C VAL A 158 1.57 13.45 8.30
N CYS A 159 1.97 12.99 7.11
CA CYS A 159 2.96 13.68 6.30
C CYS A 159 2.48 15.05 5.81
N LEU A 160 1.19 15.17 5.48
CA LEU A 160 0.59 16.44 5.09
C LEU A 160 0.61 17.45 6.23
N ALA A 161 0.25 17.03 7.44
CA ALA A 161 0.22 17.90 8.62
C ALA A 161 1.62 18.43 8.99
N ALA A 162 2.65 17.58 8.93
CA ALA A 162 4.02 18.03 9.20
C ALA A 162 4.50 19.08 8.17
N SER A 163 4.16 18.89 6.89
CA SER A 163 4.56 19.82 5.82
C SER A 163 3.92 21.21 5.89
N THR A 164 2.79 21.35 6.61
CA THR A 164 2.15 22.66 6.82
C THR A 164 2.77 23.46 7.96
N ASP A 165 3.48 22.81 8.88
CA ASP A 165 4.12 23.46 10.03
C ASP A 165 5.47 24.13 9.67
N GLU A 166 6.15 23.68 8.60
CA GLU A 166 7.38 24.31 8.10
C GLU A 166 7.15 25.66 7.37
N SER A 167 5.89 26.05 7.17
CA SER A 167 5.50 27.29 6.47
C SER A 167 5.26 28.49 7.40
N SER A 168 5.57 28.37 8.70
CA SER A 168 5.25 29.37 9.74
C SER A 168 6.47 30.03 10.37
#